data_AF-A0A0F4V8W8-F1
#
_entry.id   AF-A0A0F4V8W8-F1
#
_cell.length_a   1.000
_cell.length_b   1.000
_cell.length_c   1.000
_cell.angle_alpha   90.00
_cell.angle_beta   90.00
_cell.angle_gamma   90.00
#
_symmetry.space_group_name_H-M   'P 1'
#
loop_
_entity.id
_entity.type
_entity.pdbx_description
1 polymer ?
#
loop_
_entity_poly.entity_id
_entity_poly.type
_entity_poly.pdbx_seq_one_letter_code
_entity_poly.pdbx_strand_id
1 'polypeptide(L)'
;MNTFTMDAIVTSTPNGTKLEVSHSPHKKESADVSAFQVIGLLYRMSDALVEQQPQLAQVVTDYFTSRLRLFGFLEETVQILLNADTWNLRIRCAWYILDNAHKTKAQELDYEIYQNYWPTDKFCNPEWQEKVERWILGDDIDEDF
;
A
#
# COMPACT_ATOMS: atom_id res chain seq x y z
N MET A 1 -0.72 6.77 -16.75
CA MET A 1 -0.16 5.61 -16.03
C MET A 1 1.20 6.02 -15.48
N ASN A 2 1.32 6.18 -14.15
CA ASN A 2 2.63 6.38 -13.53
C ASN A 2 3.32 5.01 -13.48
N THR A 3 4.15 4.72 -14.48
CA THR A 3 5.04 3.59 -14.47
C THR A 3 6.11 3.83 -13.41
N PHE A 4 6.33 2.88 -12.51
CA PHE A 4 7.59 2.72 -11.79
C PHE A 4 8.10 1.33 -12.13
N THR A 5 9.42 1.16 -12.21
CA THR A 5 10.02 -0.12 -12.53
C THR A 5 10.34 -0.85 -11.23
N MET A 6 10.12 -2.16 -11.21
CA MET A 6 10.44 -3.01 -10.06
C MET A 6 11.25 -4.20 -10.55
N ASP A 7 12.34 -4.47 -9.84
CA ASP A 7 13.16 -5.66 -9.99
C ASP A 7 13.00 -6.52 -8.73
N ALA A 8 12.62 -7.77 -8.92
CA ALA A 8 12.47 -8.74 -7.84
C ALA A 8 13.42 -9.91 -8.05
N ILE A 9 14.23 -10.21 -7.04
CA ILE A 9 15.12 -11.35 -6.98
C ILE A 9 14.56 -12.33 -5.96
N VAL A 10 14.22 -13.51 -6.44
CA VAL A 10 13.71 -14.61 -5.62
C VAL A 10 14.86 -15.60 -5.44
N THR A 11 15.31 -15.77 -4.20
CA THR A 11 16.40 -16.70 -3.88
C THR A 11 15.88 -17.84 -3.03
N SER A 12 15.92 -19.07 -3.57
CA SER A 12 15.63 -20.27 -2.79
C SER A 12 16.86 -20.65 -1.96
N THR A 13 16.71 -20.70 -0.63
CA THR A 13 17.76 -21.14 0.30
C THR A 13 17.29 -22.41 1.04
N PRO A 14 18.21 -23.18 1.67
CA PRO A 14 17.83 -24.30 2.53
C PRO A 14 16.90 -23.92 3.68
N ASN A 15 16.89 -22.64 4.07
CA ASN A 15 16.07 -22.08 5.15
C ASN A 15 14.74 -21.47 4.64
N GLY A 16 14.41 -21.68 3.36
CA GLY A 16 13.21 -21.14 2.71
C GLY A 16 13.50 -20.18 1.57
N THR A 17 12.44 -19.70 0.94
CA THR A 17 12.51 -18.73 -0.16
C THR A 17 12.62 -17.32 0.41
N LYS A 18 13.66 -16.60 -0.01
CA LYS A 18 13.84 -15.18 0.30
C LYS A 18 13.44 -14.35 -0.91
N LEU A 19 12.64 -13.33 -0.67
CA LEU A 19 12.27 -12.33 -1.67
C LEU A 19 13.03 -11.03 -1.38
N GLU A 20 13.86 -10.62 -2.33
CA GLU A 20 14.47 -9.31 -2.37
C GLU A 20 13.80 -8.51 -3.48
N VAL A 21 13.26 -7.34 -3.14
CA VAL A 21 12.59 -6.49 -4.11
C VAL A 21 13.17 -5.11 -4.03
N SER A 22 13.48 -4.56 -5.20
CA SER A 22 13.90 -3.17 -5.40
C SER A 22 12.98 -2.52 -6.41
N HIS A 23 12.73 -1.23 -6.25
CA HIS A 23 11.97 -0.45 -7.21
C HIS A 23 12.68 0.88 -7.48
N SER A 24 12.43 1.43 -8.66
CA SER A 24 12.98 2.72 -9.10
C SER A 24 11.80 3.62 -9.50
N PRO A 25 11.45 4.62 -8.66
CA PRO A 25 10.43 5.59 -9.03
C PRO A 25 10.96 6.57 -10.09
N HIS A 26 10.06 7.10 -10.91
CA HIS A 26 10.41 8.16 -11.88
C HIS A 26 10.29 9.58 -11.29
N LYS A 27 9.63 9.68 -10.14
CA LYS A 27 9.45 10.88 -9.33
C LYS A 27 10.21 10.73 -8.01
N LYS A 28 10.22 11.78 -7.18
CA LYS A 28 10.79 11.66 -5.82
C LYS A 28 10.05 10.56 -5.05
N GLU A 29 10.81 9.83 -4.24
CA GLU A 29 10.29 8.76 -3.43
C GLU A 29 9.37 9.30 -2.35
N SER A 30 8.08 8.95 -2.42
CA SER A 30 7.08 9.36 -1.45
C SER A 30 6.99 8.38 -0.29
N ALA A 31 7.43 7.14 -0.48
CA ALA A 31 7.48 6.13 0.57
C ALA A 31 8.48 6.51 1.69
N ASP A 32 9.53 7.26 1.36
CA ASP A 32 10.52 7.76 2.33
C ASP A 32 9.91 8.76 3.32
N VAL A 33 8.79 9.36 2.96
CA VAL A 33 8.17 10.45 3.72
C VAL A 33 6.74 10.15 4.14
N SER A 34 6.03 9.17 3.58
CA SER A 34 4.64 8.88 3.96
C SER A 34 4.41 7.39 4.14
N ALA A 35 4.03 6.98 5.36
CA ALA A 35 3.64 5.60 5.64
C ALA A 35 2.44 5.15 4.80
N PHE A 36 1.54 6.08 4.45
CA PHE A 36 0.45 5.80 3.52
C PHE A 36 0.98 5.40 2.14
N GLN A 37 2.01 6.09 1.65
CA GLN A 37 2.64 5.77 0.38
C GLN A 37 3.49 4.49 0.46
N VAL A 38 4.11 4.18 1.61
CA VAL A 38 4.76 2.88 1.86
C VAL A 38 3.76 1.74 1.67
N ILE A 39 2.56 1.84 2.28
CA ILE A 39 1.53 0.80 2.16
C ILE A 39 1.09 0.65 0.70
N GLY A 40 0.85 1.76 0.00
CA GLY A 40 0.50 1.76 -1.42
C GLY A 40 1.57 1.08 -2.29
N LEU A 41 2.84 1.39 -2.05
CA LEU A 41 3.98 0.76 -2.71
C LEU A 41 4.01 -0.75 -2.47
N LEU A 42 3.86 -1.19 -1.21
CA LEU A 42 3.85 -2.62 -0.87
C LEU A 42 2.74 -3.37 -1.61
N TYR A 43 1.53 -2.81 -1.71
CA TYR A 43 0.46 -3.44 -2.51
C TYR A 43 0.83 -3.54 -3.99
N ARG A 44 1.37 -2.46 -4.58
CA ARG A 44 1.77 -2.46 -6.00
C ARG A 44 2.82 -3.52 -6.30
N MET A 45 3.81 -3.65 -5.42
CA MET A 45 4.88 -4.64 -5.56
C MET A 45 4.34 -6.06 -5.41
N SER A 46 3.50 -6.29 -4.39
CA SER A 46 2.89 -7.59 -4.15
C SER A 46 2.00 -8.03 -5.31
N ASP A 47 1.12 -7.16 -5.78
CA ASP A 47 0.22 -7.46 -6.92
C ASP A 47 1.04 -7.80 -8.16
N ALA A 48 2.03 -6.98 -8.51
CA ALA A 48 2.86 -7.21 -9.69
C ALA A 48 3.64 -8.54 -9.60
N LEU A 49 4.11 -8.91 -8.41
CA LEU A 49 4.81 -10.18 -8.21
C LEU A 49 3.88 -11.39 -8.32
N VAL A 50 2.69 -11.32 -7.71
CA VAL A 50 1.71 -12.40 -7.78
C VAL A 50 1.15 -12.55 -9.19
N GLU A 51 0.93 -11.44 -9.91
CA GLU A 51 0.50 -11.45 -11.31
C GLU A 51 1.52 -12.15 -12.21
N GLN A 52 2.81 -11.87 -12.02
CA GLN A 52 3.89 -12.48 -12.83
C GLN A 52 4.24 -13.90 -12.40
N GLN A 53 4.17 -14.19 -11.09
CA GLN A 53 4.59 -15.47 -10.49
C GLN A 53 3.61 -15.92 -9.40
N PRO A 54 2.42 -16.43 -9.78
CA PRO A 54 1.37 -16.80 -8.82
C PRO A 54 1.82 -17.81 -7.76
N GLN A 55 2.79 -18.68 -8.08
CA GLN A 55 3.38 -19.65 -7.15
C GLN A 55 4.08 -19.02 -5.94
N LEU A 56 4.40 -17.71 -6.00
CA LEU A 56 5.05 -16.98 -4.93
C LEU A 56 4.06 -16.29 -3.98
N ALA A 57 2.74 -16.47 -4.14
CA ALA A 57 1.73 -15.77 -3.34
C ALA A 57 2.00 -15.81 -1.83
N GLN A 58 2.33 -16.98 -1.27
CA GLN A 58 2.64 -17.07 0.16
C GLN A 58 3.92 -16.30 0.54
N VAL A 59 4.97 -16.38 -0.28
CA VAL A 59 6.23 -15.68 -0.05
C VAL A 59 6.03 -14.16 -0.11
N VAL A 60 5.18 -13.69 -1.03
CA VAL A 60 4.80 -12.28 -1.17
C VAL A 60 3.99 -11.82 0.05
N THR A 61 3.05 -12.63 0.54
CA THR A 61 2.30 -12.35 1.78
C THR A 61 3.24 -12.24 2.98
N ASP A 62 4.20 -13.14 3.12
CA ASP A 62 5.19 -13.12 4.20
C ASP A 62 6.08 -11.87 4.10
N TYR A 63 6.49 -11.50 2.89
CA TYR A 63 7.23 -10.27 2.62
C TYR A 63 6.42 -9.03 3.04
N PHE A 64 5.17 -8.91 2.58
CA PHE A 64 4.28 -7.78 2.90
C PHE A 64 4.10 -7.65 4.41
N THR A 65 3.80 -8.75 5.09
CA THR A 65 3.66 -8.84 6.55
C THR A 65 4.94 -8.38 7.26
N SER A 66 6.09 -8.92 6.86
CA SER A 66 7.37 -8.58 7.48
C SER A 66 7.71 -7.10 7.34
N ARG A 67 7.42 -6.49 6.18
CA ARG A 67 7.66 -5.07 5.93
C ARG A 67 6.79 -4.20 6.81
N LEU A 68 5.49 -4.46 6.88
CA LEU A 68 4.61 -3.70 7.77
C LEU A 68 5.02 -3.82 9.24
N ARG A 69 5.42 -5.00 9.72
CA ARG A 69 5.93 -5.16 11.09
C ARG A 69 7.21 -4.36 11.34
N LEU A 70 8.12 -4.26 10.37
CA LEU A 70 9.31 -3.40 10.47
C LEU A 70 8.97 -1.91 10.57
N PHE A 71 7.83 -1.49 10.01
CA PHE A 71 7.29 -0.14 10.16
C PHE A 71 6.50 0.05 11.47
N GLY A 72 6.44 -0.96 12.34
CA GLY A 72 5.80 -0.89 13.65
C GLY A 72 4.30 -1.18 13.66
N PHE A 73 3.72 -1.67 12.55
CA PHE A 73 2.32 -2.06 12.51
C PHE A 73 2.04 -3.33 13.33
N LEU A 74 0.94 -3.32 14.07
CA LEU A 74 0.47 -4.45 14.87
C LEU A 74 -0.13 -5.55 13.99
N GLU A 75 -0.19 -6.77 14.50
CA GLU A 75 -0.69 -7.92 13.74
C GLU A 75 -2.12 -7.74 13.22
N GLU A 76 -3.01 -7.22 14.08
CA GLU A 76 -4.40 -6.95 13.73
C GLU A 76 -4.50 -5.97 12.55
N THR A 77 -3.63 -4.96 12.54
CA THR A 77 -3.54 -3.99 11.45
C THR A 77 -3.06 -4.62 10.15
N VAL A 78 -2.03 -5.47 10.23
CA VAL A 78 -1.52 -6.20 9.05
C VAL A 78 -2.61 -7.09 8.47
N GLN A 79 -3.37 -7.78 9.32
CA GLN A 79 -4.45 -8.65 8.87
C GLN A 79 -5.58 -7.87 8.17
N ILE A 80 -5.94 -6.69 8.67
CA ILE A 80 -6.90 -5.79 8.01
C ILE A 80 -6.41 -5.43 6.60
N LEU A 81 -5.13 -5.08 6.46
CA LEU A 81 -4.54 -4.72 5.18
C LEU A 81 -4.46 -5.92 4.22
N LEU A 82 -4.09 -7.10 4.70
CA LEU A 82 -4.05 -8.31 3.87
C LEU A 82 -5.43 -8.74 3.36
N ASN A 83 -6.48 -8.52 4.15
CA ASN A 83 -7.86 -8.87 3.78
C ASN A 83 -8.52 -7.86 2.84
N ALA A 84 -7.89 -6.73 2.54
CA ALA A 84 -8.39 -5.77 1.58
C ALA A 84 -8.06 -6.23 0.15
N ASP A 85 -9.05 -6.82 -0.51
CA ASP A 85 -8.92 -7.49 -1.81
C ASP A 85 -9.04 -6.54 -3.01
N THR A 86 -9.71 -5.40 -2.86
CA THR A 86 -9.84 -4.37 -3.89
C THR A 86 -8.99 -3.14 -3.57
N TRP A 87 -8.53 -2.42 -4.60
CA TRP A 87 -7.81 -1.16 -4.42
C TRP A 87 -8.59 -0.11 -3.61
N ASN A 88 -9.92 -0.12 -3.73
CA ASN A 88 -10.80 0.75 -2.96
C ASN A 88 -10.78 0.40 -1.46
N LEU A 89 -10.96 -0.89 -1.12
CA LEU A 89 -10.85 -1.31 0.28
C LEU A 89 -9.44 -1.09 0.83
N ARG A 90 -8.39 -1.35 0.02
CA ARG A 90 -7.00 -1.14 0.44
C ARG A 90 -6.72 0.30 0.81
N ILE A 91 -7.17 1.25 0.01
CA ILE A 91 -6.95 2.67 0.28
C ILE A 91 -7.73 3.14 1.51
N ARG A 92 -8.98 2.68 1.69
CA ARG A 92 -9.82 2.99 2.86
C ARG A 92 -9.25 2.39 4.14
N CYS A 93 -8.87 1.11 4.13
CA CYS A 93 -8.24 0.43 5.25
C CYS A 93 -6.91 1.09 5.65
N ALA A 94 -6.03 1.33 4.67
CA ALA A 94 -4.76 2.02 4.92
C ALA A 94 -4.97 3.42 5.49
N TRP A 95 -5.98 4.15 4.98
CA TRP A 95 -6.33 5.45 5.53
C TRP A 95 -6.83 5.32 6.97
N TYR A 96 -7.79 4.44 7.24
CA TYR A 96 -8.38 4.24 8.56
C TYR A 96 -7.33 3.96 9.65
N ILE A 97 -6.40 3.06 9.36
CA ILE A 97 -5.37 2.58 10.28
C ILE A 97 -4.37 3.68 10.69
N LEU A 98 -4.10 4.63 9.81
CA LEU A 98 -3.09 5.65 10.05
C LEU A 98 -3.61 6.77 10.95
N ASP A 99 -2.71 7.35 11.74
CA ASP A 99 -3.02 8.56 12.49
C ASP A 99 -3.15 9.80 11.57
N ASN A 100 -3.65 10.89 12.13
CA ASN A 100 -3.84 12.14 11.40
C ASN A 100 -2.52 12.74 10.88
N ALA A 101 -1.38 12.51 11.55
CA ALA A 101 -0.11 13.05 11.11
C ALA A 101 0.34 12.42 9.78
N HIS A 102 0.22 11.10 9.65
CA HIS A 102 0.53 10.40 8.41
C HIS A 102 -0.46 10.74 7.29
N LYS A 103 -1.74 10.90 7.62
CA LYS A 103 -2.79 11.33 6.67
C LYS A 103 -2.53 12.72 6.13
N THR A 104 -2.34 13.72 7.00
CA THR A 104 -2.00 15.09 6.61
C THR A 104 -0.76 15.12 5.74
N LYS A 105 0.30 14.41 6.15
CA LYS A 105 1.52 14.34 5.35
C LYS A 105 1.28 13.76 3.96
N ALA A 106 0.41 12.75 3.83
CA ALA A 106 0.04 12.22 2.52
C ALA A 106 -0.77 13.21 1.66
N GLN A 107 -1.62 14.05 2.24
CA GLN A 107 -2.39 15.05 1.49
C GLN A 107 -1.55 16.25 1.07
N GLU A 108 -0.56 16.62 1.87
CA GLU A 108 0.33 17.76 1.61
C GLU A 108 1.43 17.45 0.58
N LEU A 109 1.63 16.18 0.22
CA LEU A 109 2.60 15.82 -0.81
C LEU A 109 2.16 16.34 -2.18
N ASP A 110 3.09 17.03 -2.85
CA ASP A 110 2.93 17.39 -4.25
C ASP A 110 3.20 16.17 -5.14
N TYR A 111 2.14 15.53 -5.62
CA TYR A 111 2.21 14.35 -6.49
C TYR A 111 2.61 14.66 -7.93
N GLU A 112 2.82 15.92 -8.31
CA GLU A 112 3.56 16.25 -9.52
C GLU A 112 5.06 16.01 -9.33
N ILE A 113 5.57 16.20 -8.12
CA ILE A 113 6.99 16.01 -7.75
C ILE A 113 7.25 14.61 -7.19
N TYR A 114 6.33 14.09 -6.38
CA TYR A 114 6.43 12.83 -5.66
C TYR A 114 5.64 11.71 -6.35
N GLN A 115 6.14 10.48 -6.26
CA GLN A 115 5.46 9.33 -6.81
C GLN A 115 4.17 9.04 -6.02
N ASN A 116 3.02 8.87 -6.70
CA ASN A 116 1.83 8.30 -6.08
C ASN A 116 1.81 6.79 -6.34
N TYR A 117 1.72 5.98 -5.30
CA TYR A 117 1.62 4.52 -5.41
C TYR A 117 0.17 4.00 -5.38
N TRP A 118 -0.78 4.86 -5.06
CA TRP A 118 -2.19 4.55 -5.17
C TRP A 118 -2.69 4.76 -6.60
N PRO A 119 -3.71 4.00 -7.05
CA PRO A 119 -4.26 4.13 -8.40
C PRO A 119 -5.04 5.43 -8.61
N THR A 120 -5.29 6.19 -7.54
CA THR A 120 -6.07 7.43 -7.53
C THR A 120 -5.45 8.43 -6.56
N ASP A 121 -5.76 9.71 -6.73
CA ASP A 121 -5.45 10.83 -5.85
C ASP A 121 -6.67 11.30 -5.04
N LYS A 122 -7.82 10.60 -5.12
CA LYS A 122 -9.07 10.94 -4.39
C LYS A 122 -8.84 11.18 -2.89
N PHE A 123 -7.83 10.57 -2.30
CA PHE A 123 -7.44 10.76 -0.89
C PHE A 123 -6.90 12.17 -0.56
N CYS A 124 -6.50 12.93 -1.57
CA CYS A 124 -6.08 14.33 -1.44
C CYS A 124 -7.28 15.28 -1.26
N ASN A 125 -8.51 14.81 -1.54
CA ASN A 125 -9.70 15.63 -1.33
C ASN A 125 -9.90 15.88 0.19
N PRO A 126 -10.14 17.13 0.63
CA PRO A 126 -10.43 17.45 2.03
C PRO A 126 -11.56 16.62 2.65
N GLU A 127 -12.55 16.21 1.86
CA GLU A 127 -13.71 15.41 2.28
C GLU A 127 -13.39 13.91 2.42
N TRP A 128 -12.18 13.47 2.03
CA TRP A 128 -11.82 12.06 2.04
C TRP A 128 -11.91 11.42 3.43
N GLN A 129 -11.48 12.15 4.48
CA GLN A 129 -11.56 11.67 5.85
C GLN A 129 -13.02 11.37 6.25
N GLU A 130 -13.93 12.29 5.95
CA GLU A 130 -15.36 12.11 6.24
C GLU A 130 -15.95 10.92 5.46
N LYS A 131 -15.55 10.72 4.20
CA LYS A 131 -15.97 9.56 3.40
C LYS A 131 -15.53 8.24 4.03
N VAL A 132 -14.28 8.16 4.48
CA VAL A 132 -13.76 6.95 5.15
C VAL A 132 -14.50 6.71 6.47
N GLU A 133 -14.79 7.77 7.24
CA GLU A 133 -15.56 7.68 8.49
C GLU A 133 -16.99 7.17 8.25
N ARG A 134 -17.71 7.70 7.26
CA ARG A 134 -19.06 7.22 6.89
C ARG A 134 -19.04 5.77 6.44
N TRP A 135 -18.03 5.36 5.67
CA TRP A 135 -17.85 3.97 5.28
C TRP A 135 -17.68 3.04 6.50
N ILE A 136 -16.90 3.44 7.50
CA ILE A 136 -16.71 2.66 8.74
C ILE A 136 -18.02 2.51 9.52
N LEU A 137 -18.85 3.56 9.54
CA LEU A 137 -20.15 3.56 10.20
C LEU A 137 -21.22 2.74 9.44
N GLY A 138 -20.91 2.28 8.21
CA GLY A 138 -21.85 1.55 7.36
C GLY A 138 -22.87 2.43 6.65
N ASP A 139 -22.64 3.75 6.64
CA ASP A 139 -23.54 4.74 6.04
C ASP A 139 -23.32 4.93 4.53
N ASP A 140 -22.22 4.37 3.99
CA ASP A 140 -21.82 4.50 2.58
C ASP A 140 -21.87 3.12 1.89
N ILE A 141 -22.91 2.90 1.07
CA ILE A 141 -23.13 1.66 0.28
C ILE A 141 -22.56 1.82 -1.16
N ASP A 142 -21.95 2.96 -1.47
CA ASP A 142 -21.41 3.17 -2.81
C ASP A 142 -20.14 2.33 -3.05
N GLU A 143 -20.34 1.24 -3.81
CA GLU A 143 -19.32 0.34 -4.34
C GLU A 143 -18.53 0.96 -5.51
N ASP A 144 -19.02 2.04 -6.11
CA ASP A 144 -18.47 2.57 -7.35
C ASP A 144 -17.29 3.54 -7.12
N PHE A 145 -16.12 3.10 -7.57
CA PHE A 145 -14.92 3.92 -7.77
C PHE A 145 -14.39 3.84 -9.18
#